data_AF-A0A8J6YVR1-F1
#
_entry.id   AF-A0A8J6YVR1-F1
#
_cell.length_a   1.000
_cell.length_b   1.000
_cell.length_c   1.000
_cell.angle_alpha   90.00
_cell.angle_beta   90.00
_cell.angle_gamma   90.00
#
_symmetry.space_group_name_H-M   'P 1'
#
loop_
_entity.id
_entity.type
_entity.pdbx_description
1 polymer ?
#
loop_
_entity_poly.entity_id
_entity_poly.type
_entity_poly.pdbx_seq_one_letter_code
_entity_poly.pdbx_strand_id
1 'polypeptide(L)'
;MNRDTVNSKVLDLLSKFGSLDRDALMAEIAQVDANKILQSGVLVDKTNKVQLGQVAVMESLLSMAVGGKPSVTLPRSLDPVRDALILFLKLNNTERFGFSADDTPKSWAFRIMDTLFGEFIQRNALSFKDRLVLVNVASNPLWEGAFVYALRLYLEVAMRGRPFVVAVEKPAVTATVNTFRSCLEARRAKLPKLKYGNPLASFKEITEYAIGQYFNGLDLNDAMSQSLVQAQLGTSGPAGKERFESFLAQNKITPEMFPTTATQLYEQVTRSVQFRGTEEELSNVLYLYARQTQQEKRMEAMFQNFAEASFPVAAKISRMISFSGLDLDEAATMLLRWIGETAVLSDVRSASTKDRIEAIITTVTRTELSDLMAFRSGRMNPASLESGSLSTYVSGRIKMLPLNAMNAKMERVSTALMGQMEASATFIARPGTNIPKDMTYGIDEFFRTLRAVFRDIFEAADKNRQIQTQSLDDFRARFGPLSVISVLYPRDPKMPLSAWIGQARQDLSDVSNFVFEKQMLDFQKASAL
;
A
#
# COMPACT_ATOMS: atom_id res chain seq x y z
N MET A 1 3.74 -28.94 34.03
CA MET A 1 3.36 -28.07 35.18
C MET A 1 1.86 -27.80 35.10
N ASN A 2 1.09 -27.90 36.19
CA ASN A 2 -0.38 -27.76 36.12
C ASN A 2 -0.81 -26.27 36.14
N ARG A 3 -1.94 -25.95 35.50
CA ARG A 3 -2.54 -24.61 35.36
C ARG A 3 -2.63 -23.84 36.69
N ASP A 4 -3.04 -24.53 37.76
CA ASP A 4 -3.20 -23.93 39.09
C ASP A 4 -1.86 -23.48 39.70
N THR A 5 -0.77 -24.23 39.44
CA THR A 5 0.59 -23.89 39.88
C THR A 5 1.13 -22.66 39.16
N VAL A 6 0.73 -22.44 37.90
CA VAL A 6 1.13 -21.25 37.15
C VAL A 6 0.33 -20.04 37.62
N ASN A 7 -0.98 -20.22 37.84
CA ASN A 7 -1.85 -19.18 38.38
C ASN A 7 -1.37 -18.71 39.76
N SER A 8 -0.98 -19.61 40.65
CA SER A 8 -0.46 -19.23 41.97
C SER A 8 0.81 -18.37 41.86
N LYS A 9 1.76 -18.78 41.02
CA LYS A 9 3.01 -18.03 40.79
C LYS A 9 2.76 -16.64 40.19
N VAL A 10 1.78 -16.52 39.30
CA VAL A 10 1.40 -15.23 38.70
C VAL A 10 0.65 -14.34 39.70
N LEU A 11 -0.22 -14.91 40.53
CA LEU A 11 -0.88 -14.20 41.62
C LEU A 11 0.13 -13.68 42.66
N ASP A 12 1.18 -14.44 42.95
CA ASP A 12 2.29 -13.99 43.82
C ASP A 12 3.02 -12.77 43.21
N LEU A 13 3.20 -12.72 41.89
CA LEU A 13 3.72 -11.53 41.21
C LEU A 13 2.77 -10.34 41.29
N LEU A 14 1.45 -10.55 41.14
CA LEU A 14 0.43 -9.51 41.25
C LEU A 14 0.30 -8.92 42.67
N SER A 15 0.53 -9.73 43.71
CA SER A 15 0.46 -9.28 45.11
C SER A 15 1.45 -8.14 45.44
N LYS A 16 2.52 -7.99 44.64
CA LYS A 16 3.54 -6.95 44.78
C LYS A 16 3.07 -5.56 44.33
N PHE A 17 1.93 -5.47 43.63
CA PHE A 17 1.42 -4.20 43.09
C PHE A 17 0.54 -3.41 44.06
N GLY A 18 0.23 -3.96 45.25
CA GLY A 18 -0.46 -3.28 46.36
C GLY A 18 -1.80 -2.63 45.97
N SER A 19 -2.92 -3.26 46.36
CA SER A 19 -4.34 -2.91 46.04
C SER A 19 -5.07 -3.85 45.06
N LEU A 20 -4.77 -5.15 45.11
CA LEU A 20 -5.52 -6.16 44.35
C LEU A 20 -6.41 -6.98 45.29
N ASP A 21 -7.73 -6.84 45.12
CA ASP A 21 -8.70 -7.75 45.71
C ASP A 21 -8.62 -9.10 44.97
N ARG A 22 -7.90 -10.04 45.60
CA ARG A 22 -7.62 -11.36 45.04
C ARG A 22 -8.90 -12.15 44.80
N ASP A 23 -9.88 -12.04 45.70
CA ASP A 23 -11.10 -12.83 45.64
C ASP A 23 -12.03 -12.30 44.56
N ALA A 24 -12.16 -10.98 44.44
CA ALA A 24 -12.87 -10.34 43.34
C ALA A 24 -12.23 -10.66 41.98
N LEU A 25 -10.90 -10.61 41.88
CA LEU A 25 -10.18 -10.95 40.65
C LEU A 25 -10.38 -12.42 40.26
N MET A 26 -10.31 -13.35 41.21
CA MET A 26 -10.54 -14.78 40.93
C MET A 26 -11.99 -15.07 40.52
N ALA A 27 -12.96 -14.37 41.11
CA ALA A 27 -14.36 -14.44 40.70
C ALA A 27 -14.57 -13.90 39.28
N GLU A 28 -13.91 -12.79 38.92
CA GLU A 28 -13.93 -12.23 37.57
C GLU A 28 -13.31 -13.21 36.55
N ILE A 29 -12.16 -13.81 36.88
CA ILE A 29 -11.44 -14.77 36.03
C ILE A 29 -12.28 -16.06 35.79
N ALA A 30 -13.08 -16.48 36.77
CA ALA A 30 -13.89 -17.69 36.69
C ALA A 30 -15.02 -17.64 35.63
N GLN A 31 -15.44 -16.44 35.20
CA GLN A 31 -16.60 -16.25 34.33
C GLN A 31 -16.23 -15.76 32.91
N VAL A 32 -14.98 -15.95 32.47
CA VAL A 32 -14.49 -15.35 31.24
C VAL A 32 -14.62 -16.28 30.02
N ASP A 33 -15.22 -15.75 28.95
CA ASP A 33 -15.27 -16.38 27.63
C ASP A 33 -14.06 -15.95 26.78
N ALA A 34 -13.35 -16.92 26.21
CA ALA A 34 -12.21 -16.70 25.33
C ALA A 34 -12.54 -15.75 24.16
N ASN A 35 -13.72 -15.87 23.56
CA ASN A 35 -14.14 -15.03 22.43
C ASN A 35 -14.31 -13.56 22.86
N LYS A 36 -14.81 -13.32 24.08
CA LYS A 36 -14.94 -11.98 24.63
C LYS A 36 -13.59 -11.34 24.93
N ILE A 37 -12.60 -12.12 25.39
CA ILE A 37 -11.23 -11.60 25.60
C ILE A 37 -10.60 -11.17 24.28
N LEU A 38 -10.74 -11.99 23.24
CA LEU A 38 -10.20 -11.70 21.91
C LEU A 38 -10.80 -10.42 21.31
N GLN A 39 -12.06 -10.11 21.64
CA GLN A 39 -12.80 -8.91 21.19
C GLN A 39 -12.68 -7.70 22.15
N SER A 40 -12.02 -7.85 23.30
CA SER A 40 -12.04 -6.87 24.40
C SER A 40 -11.28 -5.56 24.15
N GLY A 41 -10.67 -5.38 22.98
CA GLY A 41 -9.82 -4.20 22.69
C GLY A 41 -8.38 -4.31 23.21
N VAL A 42 -8.08 -5.33 24.02
CA VAL A 42 -6.78 -5.49 24.72
C VAL A 42 -5.77 -6.26 23.87
N LEU A 43 -6.19 -7.37 23.23
CA LEU A 43 -5.34 -8.13 22.31
C LEU A 43 -5.42 -7.63 20.87
N VAL A 44 -6.50 -6.93 20.54
CA VAL A 44 -6.77 -6.34 19.23
C VAL A 44 -7.22 -4.91 19.47
N ASP A 45 -6.55 -3.92 18.88
CA ASP A 45 -6.92 -2.52 19.07
C ASP A 45 -8.22 -2.13 18.33
N LYS A 46 -8.69 -0.90 18.56
CA LYS A 46 -9.91 -0.36 17.92
C LYS A 46 -9.83 -0.27 16.39
N THR A 47 -8.64 -0.42 15.82
CA THR A 47 -8.39 -0.44 14.37
C THR A 47 -8.15 -1.86 13.84
N ASN A 48 -8.50 -2.89 14.62
CA ASN A 48 -8.31 -4.31 14.32
C ASN A 48 -6.85 -4.75 14.21
N LYS A 49 -5.89 -4.04 14.82
CA LYS A 49 -4.50 -4.50 14.87
C LYS A 49 -4.23 -5.40 16.07
N VAL A 50 -3.54 -6.50 15.83
CA VAL A 50 -3.09 -7.40 16.90
C VAL A 50 -2.00 -6.72 17.72
N GLN A 51 -2.15 -6.66 19.04
CA GLN A 51 -1.19 -6.04 19.95
C GLN A 51 -0.07 -7.01 20.33
N LEU A 52 0.98 -7.08 19.53
CA LEU A 52 2.12 -7.99 19.76
C LEU A 52 2.81 -7.72 21.10
N GLY A 53 2.94 -6.44 21.49
CA GLY A 53 3.57 -6.04 22.75
C GLY A 53 2.88 -6.62 23.98
N GLN A 54 1.55 -6.72 23.99
CA GLN A 54 0.82 -7.26 25.12
C GLN A 54 1.08 -8.76 25.30
N VAL A 55 1.13 -9.51 24.18
CA VAL A 55 1.44 -10.95 24.21
C VAL A 55 2.91 -11.19 24.63
N ALA A 56 3.81 -10.33 24.15
CA ALA A 56 5.23 -10.35 24.52
C ALA A 56 5.47 -10.15 26.02
N VAL A 57 4.78 -9.17 26.62
CA VAL A 57 4.89 -8.87 28.04
C VAL A 57 4.35 -10.04 28.86
N MET A 58 3.21 -10.63 28.47
CA MET A 58 2.68 -11.84 29.13
C MET A 58 3.68 -13.00 29.06
N GLU A 59 4.28 -13.27 27.91
CA GLU A 59 5.28 -14.31 27.75
C GLU A 59 6.52 -14.09 28.64
N SER A 60 7.06 -12.87 28.66
CA SER A 60 8.22 -12.51 29.49
C SER A 60 7.93 -12.68 30.97
N LEU A 61 6.76 -12.25 31.44
CA LEU A 61 6.35 -12.37 32.84
C LEU A 61 6.14 -13.83 33.23
N LEU A 62 5.53 -14.62 32.35
CA LEU A 62 5.38 -16.06 32.54
C LEU A 62 6.73 -16.77 32.57
N SER A 63 7.65 -16.40 31.68
CA SER A 63 9.04 -16.89 31.66
C SER A 63 9.74 -16.61 32.98
N MET A 64 9.60 -15.41 33.53
CA MET A 64 10.13 -15.07 34.85
C MET A 64 9.47 -15.86 35.98
N ALA A 65 8.15 -16.04 35.95
CA ALA A 65 7.41 -16.82 36.95
C ALA A 65 7.86 -18.29 37.00
N VAL A 66 8.31 -18.84 35.88
CA VAL A 66 8.86 -20.21 35.80
C VAL A 66 10.38 -20.29 36.01
N GLY A 67 11.04 -19.18 36.32
CA GLY A 67 12.49 -19.12 36.60
C GLY A 67 13.39 -18.94 35.37
N GLY A 68 12.81 -18.63 34.20
CA GLY A 68 13.51 -18.32 32.97
C GLY A 68 13.85 -16.83 32.80
N LYS A 69 14.52 -16.50 31.69
CA LYS A 69 14.81 -15.12 31.30
C LYS A 69 13.65 -14.54 30.48
N PRO A 70 13.34 -13.22 30.62
CA PRO A 70 12.32 -12.58 29.80
C PRO A 70 12.75 -12.54 28.32
N SER A 71 11.79 -12.66 27.41
CA SER A 71 12.02 -12.62 25.95
C SER A 71 12.07 -11.20 25.39
N VAL A 72 11.50 -10.23 26.12
CA VAL A 72 11.49 -8.81 25.80
C VAL A 72 11.75 -7.98 27.06
N THR A 73 12.20 -6.75 26.86
CA THR A 73 12.36 -5.78 27.93
C THR A 73 10.99 -5.43 28.51
N LEU A 74 10.84 -5.59 29.83
CA LEU A 74 9.58 -5.26 30.49
C LEU A 74 9.34 -3.74 30.49
N PRO A 75 8.07 -3.30 30.34
CA PRO A 75 7.72 -1.90 30.47
C PRO A 75 8.16 -1.32 31.82
N ARG A 76 8.64 -0.08 31.81
CA ARG A 76 9.03 0.63 33.05
C ARG A 76 7.83 1.01 33.92
N SER A 77 6.66 1.19 33.32
CA SER A 77 5.42 1.44 34.06
C SER A 77 4.86 0.13 34.61
N LEU A 78 4.31 0.19 35.82
CA LEU A 78 3.72 -0.96 36.52
C LEU A 78 2.32 -1.30 36.01
N ASP A 79 1.55 -0.34 35.49
CA ASP A 79 0.18 -0.59 35.03
C ASP A 79 0.09 -1.59 33.86
N PRO A 80 0.88 -1.46 32.76
CA PRO A 80 0.87 -2.44 31.67
C PRO A 80 1.28 -3.84 32.12
N VAL A 81 2.16 -3.94 33.12
CA VAL A 81 2.59 -5.21 33.70
C VAL A 81 1.44 -5.85 34.48
N ARG A 82 0.75 -5.10 35.33
CA ARG A 82 -0.43 -5.58 36.06
C ARG A 82 -1.52 -6.04 35.10
N ASP A 83 -1.83 -5.23 34.09
CA ASP A 83 -2.91 -5.52 33.14
C ASP A 83 -2.58 -6.75 32.27
N ALA A 84 -1.30 -6.96 31.93
CA ALA A 84 -0.82 -8.17 31.25
C ALA A 84 -0.97 -9.42 32.14
N LEU A 85 -0.64 -9.34 33.44
CA LEU A 85 -0.82 -10.46 34.37
C LEU A 85 -2.30 -10.81 34.56
N ILE A 86 -3.18 -9.81 34.66
CA ILE A 86 -4.64 -10.02 34.73
C ILE A 86 -5.14 -10.68 33.45
N LEU A 87 -4.72 -10.19 32.28
CA LEU A 87 -5.09 -10.77 31.00
C LEU A 87 -4.58 -12.21 30.85
N PHE A 88 -3.35 -12.48 31.28
CA PHE A 88 -2.80 -13.84 31.35
C PHE A 88 -3.71 -14.74 32.17
N LEU A 89 -4.09 -14.34 33.38
CA LEU A 89 -4.94 -15.18 34.24
C LEU A 89 -6.31 -15.45 33.61
N LYS A 90 -6.91 -14.43 32.99
CA LYS A 90 -8.18 -14.57 32.25
C LYS A 90 -8.06 -15.55 31.09
N LEU A 91 -7.01 -15.41 30.25
CA LEU A 91 -6.76 -16.32 29.13
C LEU A 91 -6.46 -17.74 29.62
N ASN A 92 -5.58 -17.87 30.60
CA ASN A 92 -5.20 -19.15 31.19
C ASN A 92 -6.40 -19.88 31.82
N ASN A 93 -7.44 -19.13 32.23
CA ASN A 93 -8.64 -19.72 32.79
C ASN A 93 -9.65 -20.25 31.74
N THR A 94 -9.39 -20.03 30.45
CA THR A 94 -10.23 -20.56 29.36
C THR A 94 -9.78 -21.98 28.97
N GLU A 95 -10.68 -22.78 28.38
CA GLU A 95 -10.31 -24.09 27.82
C GLU A 95 -9.31 -23.94 26.65
N ARG A 96 -9.50 -22.92 25.82
CA ARG A 96 -8.71 -22.69 24.59
C ARG A 96 -7.26 -22.29 24.86
N PHE A 97 -7.04 -21.41 25.84
CA PHE A 97 -5.73 -20.84 26.14
C PHE A 97 -5.17 -21.28 27.50
N GLY A 98 -5.72 -22.35 28.08
CA GLY A 98 -5.17 -22.96 29.28
C GLY A 98 -3.75 -23.48 29.08
N PHE A 99 -2.88 -23.16 30.03
CA PHE A 99 -1.50 -23.64 30.12
C PHE A 99 -1.53 -25.14 30.44
N SER A 100 -1.00 -25.92 29.52
CA SER A 100 -0.98 -27.38 29.56
C SER A 100 0.30 -27.90 30.21
N ALA A 101 0.32 -29.19 30.54
CA ALA A 101 1.46 -29.80 31.23
C ALA A 101 2.79 -29.66 30.45
N ASP A 102 2.70 -29.76 29.12
CA ASP A 102 3.81 -29.70 28.16
C ASP A 102 4.09 -28.29 27.62
N ASP A 103 3.33 -27.29 28.06
CA ASP A 103 3.54 -25.93 27.58
C ASP A 103 4.84 -25.34 28.14
N THR A 104 5.53 -24.61 27.26
CA THR A 104 6.50 -23.60 27.63
C THR A 104 5.84 -22.22 27.55
N PRO A 105 6.37 -21.19 28.23
CA PRO A 105 5.87 -19.82 28.06
C PRO A 105 5.79 -19.40 26.58
N LYS A 106 6.79 -19.80 25.80
CA LYS A 106 6.84 -19.58 24.35
C LYS A 106 5.69 -20.28 23.61
N SER A 107 5.48 -21.59 23.81
CA SER A 107 4.43 -22.34 23.09
C SER A 107 3.03 -21.84 23.43
N TRP A 108 2.82 -21.42 24.69
CA TRP A 108 1.58 -20.82 25.14
C TRP A 108 1.30 -19.46 24.44
N ALA A 109 2.28 -18.55 24.45
CA ALA A 109 2.16 -17.24 23.79
C ALA A 109 1.96 -17.39 22.26
N PHE A 110 2.66 -18.35 21.66
CA PHE A 110 2.53 -18.66 20.24
C PHE A 110 1.10 -19.09 19.87
N ARG A 111 0.44 -19.92 20.69
CA ARG A 111 -0.96 -20.35 20.45
C ARG A 111 -1.94 -19.17 20.38
N ILE A 112 -1.75 -18.18 21.25
CA ILE A 112 -2.54 -16.95 21.27
C ILE A 112 -2.31 -16.16 19.99
N MET A 113 -1.04 -15.97 19.62
CA MET A 113 -0.67 -15.26 18.38
C MET A 113 -1.24 -15.95 17.15
N ASP A 114 -1.09 -17.27 17.03
CA ASP A 114 -1.58 -18.03 15.89
C ASP A 114 -3.11 -17.95 15.77
N THR A 115 -3.81 -17.98 16.90
CA THR A 115 -5.26 -17.76 16.97
C THR A 115 -5.66 -16.34 16.55
N LEU A 116 -5.04 -15.32 17.13
CA LEU A 116 -5.34 -13.91 16.85
C LEU A 116 -5.17 -13.61 15.35
N PHE A 117 -4.13 -14.17 14.74
CA PHE A 117 -3.88 -14.00 13.32
C PHE A 117 -4.86 -14.82 12.48
N GLY A 118 -5.13 -16.07 12.85
CA GLY A 118 -6.13 -16.89 12.15
C GLY A 118 -7.52 -16.24 12.11
N GLU A 119 -7.93 -15.59 13.20
CA GLU A 119 -9.27 -15.02 13.35
C GLU A 119 -9.39 -13.57 12.87
N PHE A 120 -8.45 -12.68 13.23
CA PHE A 120 -8.58 -11.23 12.97
C PHE A 120 -7.90 -10.79 11.68
N ILE A 121 -6.98 -11.58 11.14
CA ILE A 121 -6.36 -11.29 9.84
C ILE A 121 -7.14 -11.95 8.70
N GLN A 122 -8.28 -12.61 8.99
CA GLN A 122 -9.22 -13.27 8.06
C GLN A 122 -8.53 -13.72 6.78
N ARG A 123 -7.94 -14.93 6.77
CA ARG A 123 -7.28 -15.74 5.70
C ARG A 123 -6.95 -15.18 4.28
N ASN A 124 -7.51 -14.07 3.81
CA ASN A 124 -7.35 -13.41 2.52
C ASN A 124 -6.68 -12.01 2.56
N ALA A 125 -6.24 -11.48 3.72
CA ALA A 125 -5.48 -10.21 3.76
C ALA A 125 -4.06 -10.33 3.16
N LEU A 126 -3.48 -11.53 3.25
CA LEU A 126 -2.20 -11.89 2.65
C LEU A 126 -2.45 -12.82 1.46
N SER A 127 -2.00 -12.43 0.29
CA SER A 127 -2.02 -13.30 -0.89
C SER A 127 -1.09 -14.50 -0.70
N PHE A 128 -1.22 -15.53 -1.55
CA PHE A 128 -0.27 -16.64 -1.57
C PHE A 128 1.18 -16.15 -1.74
N LYS A 129 1.40 -15.14 -2.60
CA LYS A 129 2.71 -14.50 -2.81
C LYS A 129 3.24 -13.86 -1.53
N ASP A 130 2.42 -13.11 -0.80
CA ASP A 130 2.84 -12.47 0.45
C ASP A 130 3.24 -13.52 1.49
N ARG A 131 2.48 -14.62 1.58
CA ARG A 131 2.75 -15.73 2.48
C ARG A 131 4.02 -16.49 2.08
N LEU A 132 4.29 -16.68 0.79
CA LEU A 132 5.55 -17.25 0.30
C LEU A 132 6.75 -16.36 0.64
N VAL A 133 6.61 -15.04 0.51
CA VAL A 133 7.64 -14.09 0.96
C VAL A 133 7.89 -14.23 2.46
N LEU A 134 6.84 -14.35 3.29
CA LEU A 134 6.99 -14.58 4.73
C LEU A 134 7.69 -15.92 5.04
N VAL A 135 7.41 -16.98 4.27
CA VAL A 135 8.14 -18.25 4.38
C VAL A 135 9.63 -18.04 4.07
N ASN A 136 9.96 -17.32 2.99
CA ASN A 136 11.35 -17.01 2.65
C ASN A 136 12.03 -16.18 3.75
N VAL A 137 11.32 -15.20 4.34
CA VAL A 137 11.79 -14.39 5.46
C VAL A 137 12.14 -15.25 6.67
N ALA A 138 11.35 -16.29 6.98
CA ALA A 138 11.62 -17.18 8.10
C ALA A 138 12.79 -18.16 7.85
N SER A 139 13.09 -18.49 6.59
CA SER A 139 14.07 -19.52 6.25
C SER A 139 15.37 -18.99 5.63
N ASN A 140 15.44 -17.71 5.27
CA ASN A 140 16.57 -17.13 4.54
C ASN A 140 17.04 -15.80 5.18
N PRO A 141 18.30 -15.74 5.68
CA PRO A 141 18.84 -14.54 6.35
C PRO A 141 18.85 -13.26 5.49
N LEU A 142 18.98 -13.36 4.16
CA LEU A 142 18.92 -12.18 3.28
C LEU A 142 17.51 -11.59 3.27
N TRP A 143 16.50 -12.46 3.22
CA TRP A 143 15.10 -12.06 3.25
C TRP A 143 14.67 -11.57 4.62
N GLU A 144 15.14 -12.23 5.68
CA GLU A 144 15.00 -11.79 7.06
C GLU A 144 15.52 -10.36 7.23
N GLY A 145 16.77 -10.10 6.86
CA GLY A 145 17.38 -8.79 6.96
C GLY A 145 16.65 -7.72 6.14
N ALA A 146 16.21 -8.06 4.91
CA ALA A 146 15.43 -7.17 4.07
C ALA A 146 14.09 -6.80 4.71
N PHE A 147 13.37 -7.79 5.22
CA PHE A 147 12.07 -7.63 5.85
C PHE A 147 12.15 -6.83 7.15
N VAL A 148 13.09 -7.18 8.04
CA VAL A 148 13.28 -6.48 9.33
C VAL A 148 13.63 -5.02 9.09
N TYR A 149 14.54 -4.75 8.15
CA TYR A 149 14.91 -3.38 7.80
C TYR A 149 13.72 -2.60 7.22
N ALA A 150 12.99 -3.19 6.28
CA ALA A 150 11.81 -2.55 5.70
C ALA A 150 10.76 -2.25 6.78
N LEU A 151 10.47 -3.23 7.65
CA LEU A 151 9.54 -3.09 8.77
C LEU A 151 9.98 -1.97 9.71
N ARG A 152 11.26 -1.94 10.09
CA ARG A 152 11.83 -0.88 10.93
C ARG A 152 11.62 0.49 10.32
N LEU A 153 11.96 0.68 9.04
CA LEU A 153 11.72 1.96 8.37
C LEU A 153 10.22 2.31 8.35
N TYR A 154 9.33 1.34 8.12
CA TYR A 154 7.88 1.58 8.18
C TYR A 154 7.43 2.06 9.56
N LEU A 155 7.89 1.41 10.62
CA LEU A 155 7.52 1.76 11.99
C LEU A 155 8.09 3.14 12.38
N GLU A 156 9.34 3.44 12.04
CA GLU A 156 9.94 4.74 12.30
C GLU A 156 9.23 5.86 11.53
N VAL A 157 8.86 5.65 10.26
CA VAL A 157 8.05 6.60 9.48
C VAL A 157 6.67 6.78 10.09
N ALA A 158 6.03 5.70 10.54
CA ALA A 158 4.72 5.75 11.19
C ALA A 158 4.76 6.53 12.52
N MET A 159 5.80 6.33 13.34
CA MET A 159 5.99 7.05 14.61
C MET A 159 6.15 8.56 14.42
N ARG A 160 6.81 9.00 13.34
CA ARG A 160 6.94 10.43 13.01
C ARG A 160 5.63 11.06 12.52
N GLY A 161 4.65 10.24 12.15
CA GLY A 161 3.30 10.65 11.83
C GLY A 161 3.13 11.35 10.46
N ARG A 162 1.89 11.76 10.19
CA ARG A 162 1.48 12.37 8.92
C ARG A 162 2.29 13.61 8.52
N PRO A 163 2.68 14.54 9.41
CA PRO A 163 3.45 15.72 9.02
C PRO A 163 4.79 15.38 8.37
N PHE A 164 5.47 14.36 8.91
CA PHE A 164 6.74 13.89 8.36
C PHE A 164 6.55 13.28 6.97
N VAL A 165 5.57 12.41 6.79
CA VAL A 165 5.25 11.79 5.49
C VAL A 165 4.95 12.87 4.44
N VAL A 166 4.15 13.88 4.79
CA VAL A 166 3.82 14.98 3.88
C VAL A 166 5.07 15.79 3.49
N ALA A 167 5.98 16.05 4.44
CA ALA A 167 7.21 16.78 4.16
C ALA A 167 8.14 16.00 3.22
N VAL A 168 8.29 14.69 3.43
CA VAL A 168 9.11 13.79 2.60
C VAL A 168 8.51 13.62 1.21
N GLU A 169 7.19 13.55 1.10
CA GLU A 169 6.48 13.37 -0.16
C GLU A 169 6.37 14.66 -1.00
N LYS A 170 6.62 15.83 -0.41
CA LYS A 170 6.51 17.15 -1.06
C LYS A 170 7.16 17.23 -2.46
N PRO A 171 8.33 16.63 -2.74
CA PRO A 171 8.89 16.62 -4.08
C PRO A 171 8.02 15.88 -5.11
N ALA A 172 7.46 14.72 -4.77
CA ALA A 172 6.59 13.94 -5.66
C ALA A 172 5.26 14.67 -5.88
N VAL A 173 4.70 15.31 -4.85
CA VAL A 173 3.49 16.15 -4.95
C VAL A 173 3.75 17.36 -5.86
N THR A 174 4.85 18.10 -5.60
CA THR A 174 5.24 19.26 -6.42
C THR A 174 5.48 18.85 -7.87
N ALA A 175 6.17 17.73 -8.11
CA ALA A 175 6.40 17.21 -9.46
C ALA A 175 5.07 16.88 -10.15
N THR A 176 4.16 16.16 -9.48
CA THR A 176 2.82 15.83 -10.01
C THR A 176 2.06 17.10 -10.40
N VAL A 177 2.04 18.11 -9.52
CA VAL A 177 1.37 19.39 -9.76
C VAL A 177 2.02 20.18 -10.90
N ASN A 178 3.35 20.20 -10.98
CA ASN A 178 4.08 20.91 -12.03
C ASN A 178 3.87 20.23 -13.38
N THR A 179 3.95 18.89 -13.46
CA THR A 179 3.65 18.15 -14.69
C THR A 179 2.22 18.41 -15.15
N PHE A 180 1.25 18.39 -14.23
CA PHE A 180 -0.13 18.77 -14.52
C PHE A 180 -0.24 20.18 -15.12
N ARG A 181 0.43 21.18 -14.52
CA ARG A 181 0.46 22.56 -15.00
C ARG A 181 1.12 22.70 -16.36
N SER A 182 2.28 22.09 -16.58
CA SER A 182 3.01 22.19 -17.84
C SER A 182 2.25 21.54 -19.01
N CYS A 183 1.55 20.43 -18.78
CA CYS A 183 0.71 19.81 -19.81
C CYS A 183 -0.54 20.66 -20.12
N LEU A 184 -1.14 21.28 -19.10
CA LEU A 184 -2.19 22.29 -19.30
C LEU A 184 -1.68 23.44 -20.18
N GLU A 185 -0.49 23.98 -19.89
CA GLU A 185 0.13 25.06 -20.67
C GLU A 185 0.46 24.64 -22.12
N ALA A 186 1.02 23.46 -22.32
CA ALA A 186 1.35 22.95 -23.65
C ALA A 186 0.11 22.76 -24.54
N ARG A 187 -1.00 22.30 -23.95
CA ARG A 187 -2.28 22.19 -24.66
C ARG A 187 -2.87 23.56 -24.95
N ARG A 188 -2.78 24.47 -23.98
CA ARG A 188 -3.23 25.85 -24.11
C ARG A 188 -2.51 26.60 -25.23
N ALA A 189 -1.23 26.33 -25.47
CA ALA A 189 -0.48 26.89 -26.59
C ALA A 189 -0.99 26.44 -27.98
N LYS A 190 -1.73 25.31 -28.06
CA LYS A 190 -2.29 24.75 -29.30
C LYS A 190 -3.71 25.25 -29.60
N LEU A 191 -4.34 26.01 -28.70
CA LEU A 191 -5.63 26.65 -28.94
C LEU A 191 -5.47 27.82 -29.92
N PRO A 192 -6.43 28.08 -30.83
CA PRO A 192 -6.32 29.14 -31.83
C PRO A 192 -6.12 30.52 -31.19
N LYS A 193 -5.04 31.22 -31.56
CA LYS A 193 -4.68 32.56 -31.08
C LYS A 193 -5.58 33.63 -31.71
N LEU A 194 -6.82 33.77 -31.27
CA LEU A 194 -7.71 34.90 -31.61
C LEU A 194 -8.01 35.70 -30.35
N LYS A 195 -7.76 37.03 -30.37
CA LYS A 195 -7.99 38.15 -29.40
C LYS A 195 -7.93 37.87 -27.87
N TYR A 196 -8.33 36.71 -27.39
CA TYR A 196 -8.12 36.09 -26.07
C TYR A 196 -6.74 35.40 -25.93
N GLY A 197 -5.78 35.74 -26.81
CA GLY A 197 -4.44 35.15 -26.90
C GLY A 197 -3.47 35.64 -25.81
N ASN A 198 -3.85 35.57 -24.53
CA ASN A 198 -2.92 35.80 -23.45
C ASN A 198 -2.13 34.51 -23.14
N PRO A 199 -0.79 34.50 -23.24
CA PRO A 199 0.09 33.39 -22.80
C PRO A 199 0.14 33.17 -21.27
N LEU A 200 -0.68 33.88 -20.47
CA LEU A 200 -0.92 33.61 -19.04
C LEU A 200 -2.36 33.16 -18.65
N ALA A 201 -3.23 32.89 -19.61
CA ALA A 201 -4.62 32.47 -19.41
C ALA A 201 -4.89 31.23 -18.51
N SER A 202 -5.73 31.43 -17.49
CA SER A 202 -6.13 30.42 -16.51
C SER A 202 -7.17 29.42 -17.06
N PHE A 203 -7.46 28.33 -16.35
CA PHE A 203 -8.50 27.35 -16.71
C PHE A 203 -9.88 28.01 -16.93
N LYS A 204 -10.14 29.09 -16.19
CA LYS A 204 -11.28 30.00 -16.36
C LYS A 204 -11.34 30.55 -17.79
N GLU A 205 -10.21 31.05 -18.31
CA GLU A 205 -10.11 31.69 -19.63
C GLU A 205 -10.21 30.69 -20.79
N ILE A 206 -9.77 29.44 -20.59
CA ILE A 206 -10.01 28.34 -21.56
C ILE A 206 -11.50 28.00 -21.61
N THR A 207 -12.17 27.96 -20.46
CA THR A 207 -13.60 27.67 -20.36
C THR A 207 -14.44 28.81 -20.94
N GLU A 208 -14.06 30.05 -20.66
CA GLU A 208 -14.58 31.27 -21.28
C GLU A 208 -14.43 31.25 -22.80
N TYR A 209 -13.26 30.86 -23.33
CA TYR A 209 -13.05 30.73 -24.77
C TYR A 209 -13.99 29.69 -25.41
N ALA A 210 -14.19 28.53 -24.78
CA ALA A 210 -15.13 27.52 -25.26
C ALA A 210 -16.58 28.03 -25.24
N ILE A 211 -16.95 28.82 -24.22
CA ILE A 211 -18.24 29.50 -24.11
C ILE A 211 -18.39 30.60 -25.17
N GLY A 212 -17.33 31.35 -25.49
CA GLY A 212 -17.32 32.36 -26.56
C GLY A 212 -17.43 31.78 -27.97
N GLN A 213 -16.80 30.62 -28.23
CA GLN A 213 -16.98 29.86 -29.48
C GLN A 213 -18.42 29.38 -29.65
N TYR A 214 -19.04 28.97 -28.55
CA TYR A 214 -20.43 28.55 -28.48
C TYR A 214 -21.43 29.67 -28.83
N PHE A 215 -21.09 30.94 -28.55
CA PHE A 215 -21.89 32.11 -28.94
C PHE A 215 -21.50 32.74 -30.29
N ASN A 216 -21.00 31.96 -31.25
CA ASN A 216 -20.62 32.42 -32.61
C ASN A 216 -19.65 33.62 -32.63
N GLY A 217 -18.78 33.75 -31.62
CA GLY A 217 -17.80 34.83 -31.57
C GLY A 217 -18.34 36.18 -31.07
N LEU A 218 -19.48 36.18 -30.36
CA LEU A 218 -19.90 37.32 -29.54
C LEU A 218 -18.82 37.68 -28.50
N ASP A 219 -18.71 38.97 -28.16
CA ASP A 219 -17.72 39.46 -27.20
C ASP A 219 -17.90 38.75 -25.86
N LEU A 220 -16.82 38.16 -25.35
CA LEU A 220 -16.78 37.50 -24.03
C LEU A 220 -17.27 38.41 -22.91
N ASN A 221 -17.16 39.73 -23.03
CA ASN A 221 -17.75 40.67 -22.06
C ASN A 221 -19.28 40.58 -22.00
N ASP A 222 -19.95 40.29 -23.12
CA ASP A 222 -21.40 40.08 -23.20
C ASP A 222 -21.81 38.67 -22.75
N ALA A 223 -20.95 37.67 -22.92
CA ALA A 223 -21.17 36.31 -22.40
C ALA A 223 -20.84 36.20 -20.89
N MET A 224 -19.85 36.94 -20.41
CA MET A 224 -19.46 37.06 -19.00
C MET A 224 -20.36 37.99 -18.20
N SER A 225 -21.04 38.94 -18.85
CA SER A 225 -22.06 39.77 -18.18
C SER A 225 -23.32 38.97 -17.82
N GLN A 226 -23.51 37.78 -18.42
CA GLN A 226 -24.43 36.78 -17.90
C GLN A 226 -23.87 36.19 -16.61
N SER A 227 -24.43 36.63 -15.48
CA SER A 227 -23.99 36.31 -14.11
C SER A 227 -23.87 34.80 -13.82
N LEU A 228 -24.50 33.97 -14.65
CA LEU A 228 -24.51 32.51 -14.61
C LEU A 228 -23.16 31.86 -14.90
N VAL A 229 -22.45 32.34 -15.92
CA VAL A 229 -21.15 31.80 -16.31
C VAL A 229 -20.09 32.12 -15.26
N GLN A 230 -20.10 33.35 -14.73
CA GLN A 230 -19.16 33.77 -13.68
C GLN A 230 -19.37 33.03 -12.36
N ALA A 231 -20.62 32.75 -11.98
CA ALA A 231 -20.95 32.00 -10.77
C ALA A 231 -20.62 30.51 -10.92
N GLN A 232 -20.82 29.92 -12.10
CA GLN A 232 -20.47 28.53 -12.37
C GLN A 232 -18.95 28.30 -12.45
N LEU A 233 -18.20 29.30 -12.93
CA LEU A 233 -16.73 29.33 -12.90
C LEU A 233 -16.16 29.66 -11.51
N GLY A 234 -17.00 29.94 -10.51
CA GLY A 234 -16.59 30.26 -9.13
C GLY A 234 -15.88 31.60 -8.98
N THR A 235 -16.09 32.52 -9.93
CA THR A 235 -15.35 33.79 -10.02
C THR A 235 -16.20 35.03 -9.74
N SER A 236 -17.51 34.84 -9.52
CA SER A 236 -18.40 35.93 -9.12
C SER A 236 -18.22 36.29 -7.64
N GLY A 237 -18.31 37.57 -7.31
CA GLY A 237 -18.52 38.02 -5.93
C GLY A 237 -19.88 37.56 -5.37
N PRO A 238 -20.18 37.86 -4.08
CA PRO A 238 -21.40 37.40 -3.40
C PRO A 238 -22.69 37.65 -4.19
N ALA A 239 -22.80 38.82 -4.83
CA ALA A 239 -23.95 39.21 -5.64
C ALA A 239 -24.16 38.35 -6.92
N GLY A 240 -23.10 37.82 -7.53
CA GLY A 240 -23.24 36.94 -8.69
C GLY A 240 -23.60 35.51 -8.30
N LYS A 241 -23.16 35.05 -7.11
CA LYS A 241 -23.59 33.79 -6.52
C LYS A 241 -25.09 33.80 -6.20
N GLU A 242 -25.58 34.90 -5.64
CA GLU A 242 -26.99 35.09 -5.30
C GLU A 242 -27.89 35.15 -6.56
N ARG A 243 -27.43 35.80 -7.64
CA ARG A 243 -28.12 35.78 -8.94
C ARG A 243 -28.12 34.40 -9.60
N PHE A 244 -27.05 33.64 -9.45
CA PHE A 244 -26.98 32.25 -9.90
C PHE A 244 -27.98 31.38 -9.15
N GLU A 245 -27.99 31.44 -7.82
CA GLU A 245 -28.95 30.74 -6.97
C GLU A 245 -30.41 31.14 -7.29
N SER A 246 -30.66 32.41 -7.62
CA SER A 246 -31.99 32.88 -8.05
C SER A 246 -32.39 32.36 -9.43
N PHE A 247 -31.46 32.33 -10.39
CA PHE A 247 -31.70 31.72 -11.70
C PHE A 247 -31.96 30.21 -11.58
N LEU A 248 -31.18 29.52 -10.74
CA LEU A 248 -31.37 28.10 -10.42
C LEU A 248 -32.78 27.86 -9.88
N ALA A 249 -33.21 28.65 -8.90
CA ALA A 249 -34.55 28.58 -8.32
C ALA A 249 -35.67 28.86 -9.34
N GLN A 250 -35.52 29.90 -10.18
CA GLN A 250 -36.50 30.29 -11.19
C GLN A 250 -36.70 29.22 -12.27
N ASN A 251 -35.64 28.50 -12.62
CA ASN A 251 -35.68 27.45 -13.64
C ASN A 251 -35.87 26.05 -13.05
N LYS A 252 -36.13 25.93 -11.74
CA LYS A 252 -36.22 24.65 -11.00
C LYS A 252 -34.98 23.77 -11.15
N ILE A 253 -33.83 24.38 -11.40
CA ILE A 253 -32.53 23.71 -11.49
C ILE A 253 -31.93 23.70 -10.09
N THR A 254 -31.78 22.54 -9.46
CA THR A 254 -31.12 22.48 -8.15
C THR A 254 -29.58 22.54 -8.31
N PRO A 255 -28.82 23.06 -7.34
CA PRO A 255 -27.35 23.02 -7.39
C PRO A 255 -26.77 21.61 -7.60
N GLU A 256 -27.54 20.59 -7.19
CA GLU A 256 -27.26 19.15 -7.37
C GLU A 256 -27.38 18.67 -8.83
N MET A 257 -27.97 19.50 -9.71
CA MET A 257 -28.09 19.23 -11.14
C MET A 257 -26.84 19.66 -11.90
N PHE A 258 -26.04 20.61 -11.42
CA PHE A 258 -24.83 21.00 -12.15
C PHE A 258 -23.65 20.08 -11.84
N PRO A 259 -22.88 19.67 -12.85
CA PRO A 259 -21.61 19.02 -12.59
C PRO A 259 -20.60 19.99 -12.01
N THR A 260 -20.10 19.62 -10.83
CA THR A 260 -18.86 20.02 -10.14
C THR A 260 -18.18 21.31 -10.60
N THR A 261 -18.25 22.36 -9.78
CA THR A 261 -17.61 23.66 -10.07
C THR A 261 -16.09 23.55 -10.18
N ALA A 262 -15.42 24.52 -10.84
CA ALA A 262 -13.96 24.53 -10.93
C ALA A 262 -13.28 24.48 -9.55
N THR A 263 -13.84 25.16 -8.56
CA THR A 263 -13.38 25.11 -7.16
C THR A 263 -13.50 23.70 -6.58
N GLN A 264 -14.63 23.03 -6.77
CA GLN A 264 -14.82 21.64 -6.31
C GLN A 264 -13.89 20.67 -7.06
N LEU A 265 -13.62 20.93 -8.34
CA LEU A 265 -12.68 20.16 -9.15
C LEU A 265 -11.23 20.33 -8.66
N TYR A 266 -10.79 21.55 -8.34
CA TYR A 266 -9.48 21.80 -7.74
C TYR A 266 -9.33 21.17 -6.35
N GLU A 267 -10.37 21.25 -5.53
CA GLU A 267 -10.41 20.56 -4.25
C GLU A 267 -10.31 19.03 -4.42
N GLN A 268 -11.01 18.47 -5.40
CA GLN A 268 -10.99 17.04 -5.68
C GLN A 268 -9.62 16.58 -6.23
N VAL A 269 -9.00 17.35 -7.12
CA VAL A 269 -7.62 17.09 -7.59
C VAL A 269 -6.66 17.14 -6.41
N THR A 270 -6.73 18.20 -5.59
CA THR A 270 -5.88 18.36 -4.40
C THR A 270 -6.03 17.19 -3.43
N ARG A 271 -7.27 16.75 -3.16
CA ARG A 271 -7.54 15.57 -2.32
C ARG A 271 -7.04 14.26 -2.95
N SER A 272 -7.00 14.16 -4.27
CA SER A 272 -6.56 12.96 -4.99
C SER A 272 -5.03 12.82 -5.06
N VAL A 273 -4.31 13.95 -5.00
CA VAL A 273 -2.84 14.02 -5.01
C VAL A 273 -2.24 13.67 -3.65
N GLN A 274 -2.97 13.81 -2.54
CA GLN A 274 -2.48 13.50 -1.19
C GLN A 274 -2.01 12.05 -1.05
N PHE A 275 -0.98 11.81 -0.24
CA PHE A 275 -0.52 10.47 0.17
C PHE A 275 -1.68 9.58 0.60
N ARG A 276 -1.76 8.35 0.07
CA ARG A 276 -2.70 7.32 0.54
C ARG A 276 -2.04 6.03 1.01
N GLY A 277 -0.71 5.98 1.03
CA GLY A 277 0.02 4.79 1.43
C GLY A 277 -0.14 3.64 0.45
N THR A 278 -0.17 3.94 -0.85
CA THR A 278 0.03 2.91 -1.90
C THR A 278 1.44 2.32 -1.78
N GLU A 279 1.68 1.13 -2.34
CA GLU A 279 2.99 0.47 -2.28
C GLU A 279 4.10 1.35 -2.87
N GLU A 280 3.79 2.04 -3.97
CA GLU A 280 4.68 2.94 -4.69
C GLU A 280 5.00 4.19 -3.85
N GLU A 281 3.99 4.84 -3.29
CA GLU A 281 4.17 6.03 -2.43
C GLU A 281 4.94 5.68 -1.16
N LEU A 282 4.65 4.53 -0.55
CA LEU A 282 5.34 4.03 0.62
C LEU A 282 6.80 3.73 0.35
N SER A 283 7.09 2.99 -0.72
CA SER A 283 8.46 2.64 -1.10
C SER A 283 9.30 3.88 -1.38
N ASN A 284 8.71 4.90 -2.03
CA ASN A 284 9.37 6.20 -2.23
C ASN A 284 9.65 6.92 -0.89
N VAL A 285 8.68 6.99 0.02
CA VAL A 285 8.87 7.61 1.35
C VAL A 285 9.94 6.87 2.15
N LEU A 286 9.94 5.53 2.15
CA LEU A 286 10.95 4.73 2.83
C LEU A 286 12.34 4.99 2.28
N TYR A 287 12.49 5.02 0.95
CA TYR A 287 13.78 5.29 0.32
C TYR A 287 14.30 6.68 0.65
N LEU A 288 13.43 7.70 0.58
CA LEU A 288 13.80 9.07 0.96
C LEU A 288 14.15 9.19 2.43
N TYR A 289 13.44 8.47 3.31
CA TYR A 289 13.76 8.44 4.73
C TYR A 289 15.12 7.76 4.98
N ALA A 290 15.35 6.60 4.37
CA ALA A 290 16.64 5.93 4.42
C ALA A 290 17.76 6.88 3.99
N ARG A 291 17.58 7.61 2.88
CA ARG A 291 18.53 8.62 2.40
C ARG A 291 18.76 9.76 3.40
N GLN A 292 17.71 10.29 4.05
CA GLN A 292 17.86 11.33 5.08
C GLN A 292 18.68 10.84 6.28
N THR A 293 18.58 9.54 6.58
CA THR A 293 19.31 8.89 7.68
C THR A 293 20.64 8.25 7.26
N GLN A 294 21.09 8.46 6.01
CA GLN A 294 22.32 7.88 5.44
C GLN A 294 22.33 6.33 5.41
N GLN A 295 21.16 5.73 5.26
CA GLN A 295 20.97 4.27 5.20
C GLN A 295 20.58 3.78 3.80
N GLU A 296 20.67 4.62 2.76
CA GLU A 296 20.28 4.27 1.39
C GLU A 296 21.00 3.01 0.87
N LYS A 297 22.29 2.84 1.19
CA LYS A 297 23.07 1.66 0.79
C LYS A 297 22.47 0.34 1.26
N ARG A 298 21.78 0.33 2.40
CA ARG A 298 21.08 -0.88 2.90
C ARG A 298 19.87 -1.22 2.03
N MET A 299 19.15 -0.20 1.56
CA MET A 299 18.03 -0.39 0.64
C MET A 299 18.52 -0.82 -0.75
N GLU A 300 19.61 -0.23 -1.24
CA GLU A 300 20.26 -0.65 -2.47
C GLU A 300 20.71 -2.12 -2.43
N ALA A 301 21.29 -2.56 -1.30
CA ALA A 301 21.67 -3.96 -1.10
C ALA A 301 20.46 -4.92 -1.17
N MET A 302 19.27 -4.49 -0.79
CA MET A 302 18.05 -5.32 -0.90
C MET A 302 17.61 -5.48 -2.34
N PHE A 303 17.68 -4.40 -3.14
CA PHE A 303 17.47 -4.49 -4.59
C PHE A 303 18.53 -5.38 -5.24
N GLN A 304 19.79 -5.29 -4.83
CA GLN A 304 20.87 -6.14 -5.35
C GLN A 304 20.64 -7.63 -5.07
N ASN A 305 20.01 -7.96 -3.94
CA ASN A 305 19.69 -9.32 -3.55
C ASN A 305 18.31 -9.79 -4.06
N PHE A 306 17.61 -8.96 -4.83
CA PHE A 306 16.28 -9.27 -5.37
C PHE A 306 15.25 -9.61 -4.26
N ALA A 307 15.43 -9.03 -3.07
CA ALA A 307 14.62 -9.28 -1.88
C ALA A 307 13.57 -8.18 -1.63
N GLU A 308 13.38 -7.26 -2.58
CA GLU A 308 12.48 -6.11 -2.44
C GLU A 308 11.00 -6.49 -2.33
N ALA A 309 10.61 -7.71 -2.69
CA ALA A 309 9.26 -8.22 -2.44
C ALA A 309 8.92 -8.28 -0.94
N SER A 310 9.92 -8.22 -0.05
CA SER A 310 9.71 -8.09 1.40
C SER A 310 9.12 -6.73 1.80
N PHE A 311 9.29 -5.68 1.00
CA PHE A 311 8.86 -4.31 1.34
C PHE A 311 7.33 -4.18 1.41
N PRO A 312 6.55 -4.58 0.40
CA PRO A 312 5.09 -4.54 0.51
C PRO A 312 4.56 -5.46 1.61
N VAL A 313 5.22 -6.59 1.86
CA VAL A 313 4.82 -7.52 2.92
C VAL A 313 5.05 -6.90 4.30
N ALA A 314 6.18 -6.24 4.53
CA ALA A 314 6.45 -5.51 5.78
C ALA A 314 5.42 -4.39 6.00
N ALA A 315 5.05 -3.64 4.96
CA ALA A 315 3.97 -2.65 5.02
C ALA A 315 2.64 -3.27 5.46
N LYS A 316 2.23 -4.38 4.82
CA LYS A 316 0.99 -5.11 5.15
C LYS A 316 1.03 -5.56 6.61
N ILE A 317 2.14 -6.14 7.07
CA ILE A 317 2.33 -6.58 8.45
C ILE A 317 2.21 -5.41 9.45
N SER A 318 2.79 -4.24 9.17
CA SER A 318 2.65 -3.04 10.03
C SER A 318 1.21 -2.52 10.18
N ARG A 319 0.33 -2.88 9.23
CA ARG A 319 -1.10 -2.54 9.28
C ARG A 319 -1.91 -3.54 10.08
N MET A 320 -1.43 -4.78 10.22
CA MET A 320 -2.11 -5.85 10.93
C MET A 320 -1.64 -6.00 12.38
N ILE A 321 -0.44 -5.52 12.70
CA ILE A 321 0.18 -5.66 14.01
C ILE A 321 0.54 -4.30 14.59
N SER A 322 0.21 -4.10 15.86
CA SER A 322 0.75 -3.03 16.69
C SER A 322 2.01 -3.52 17.41
N PHE A 323 3.10 -2.79 17.20
CA PHE A 323 4.40 -3.01 17.86
C PHE A 323 4.63 -2.04 19.01
N SER A 324 3.58 -1.34 19.46
CA SER A 324 3.69 -0.38 20.55
C SER A 324 4.17 -1.06 21.83
N GLY A 325 5.06 -0.38 22.57
CA GLY A 325 5.61 -0.88 23.82
C GLY A 325 6.76 -1.89 23.68
N LEU A 326 7.18 -2.21 22.45
CA LEU A 326 8.35 -3.05 22.18
C LEU A 326 9.49 -2.24 21.59
N ASP A 327 10.72 -2.66 21.89
CA ASP A 327 11.87 -2.26 21.08
C ASP A 327 11.76 -2.85 19.67
N LEU A 328 12.31 -2.16 18.67
CA LEU A 328 12.20 -2.57 17.26
C LEU A 328 12.90 -3.92 17.01
N ASP A 329 14.01 -4.20 17.70
CA ASP A 329 14.75 -5.45 17.54
C ASP A 329 14.00 -6.62 18.23
N GLU A 330 13.34 -6.35 19.35
CA GLU A 330 12.48 -7.31 20.05
C GLU A 330 11.23 -7.63 19.23
N ALA A 331 10.58 -6.59 18.69
CA ALA A 331 9.45 -6.71 17.77
C ALA A 331 9.78 -7.57 16.55
N ALA A 332 10.94 -7.33 15.92
CA ALA A 332 11.42 -8.12 14.80
C ALA A 332 11.65 -9.59 15.19
N THR A 333 12.35 -9.83 16.30
CA THR A 333 12.66 -11.19 16.78
C THR A 333 11.39 -11.99 17.06
N MET A 334 10.43 -11.38 17.76
CA MET A 334 9.16 -12.03 18.08
C MET A 334 8.33 -12.33 16.84
N LEU A 335 8.26 -11.36 15.93
CA LEU A 335 7.54 -11.51 14.67
C LEU A 335 8.14 -12.63 13.83
N LEU A 336 9.47 -12.67 13.66
CA LEU A 336 10.16 -13.72 12.91
C LEU A 336 9.93 -15.11 13.51
N ARG A 337 10.01 -15.21 14.84
CA ARG A 337 9.71 -16.46 15.55
C ARG A 337 8.29 -16.94 15.30
N TRP A 338 7.32 -16.03 15.26
CA TRP A 338 5.94 -16.36 14.89
C TRP A 338 5.82 -16.76 13.41
N ILE A 339 6.41 -15.99 12.50
CA ILE A 339 6.42 -16.29 11.05
C ILE A 339 7.04 -17.67 10.80
N GLY A 340 8.02 -18.10 11.60
CA GLY A 340 8.65 -19.41 11.46
C GLY A 340 7.72 -20.59 11.78
N GLU A 341 6.73 -20.40 12.65
CA GLU A 341 5.96 -21.51 13.21
C GLU A 341 4.45 -21.44 12.86
N THR A 342 3.90 -20.27 12.49
CA THR A 342 2.44 -20.05 12.29
C THR A 342 1.75 -21.02 11.34
N ALA A 343 0.53 -21.44 11.68
CA ALA A 343 -0.32 -22.27 10.84
C ALA A 343 -0.86 -21.50 9.62
N VAL A 344 -0.87 -20.16 9.66
CA VAL A 344 -1.29 -19.29 8.53
C VAL A 344 -0.44 -19.49 7.28
N LEU A 345 0.80 -19.97 7.45
CA LEU A 345 1.75 -20.26 6.37
C LEU A 345 1.87 -21.76 6.06
N SER A 346 1.12 -22.62 6.75
CA SER A 346 1.24 -24.07 6.63
C SER A 346 1.00 -24.56 5.20
N ASP A 347 -0.04 -24.02 4.53
CA ASP A 347 -0.39 -24.34 3.15
C ASP A 347 0.75 -24.03 2.18
N VAL A 348 1.40 -22.86 2.33
CA VAL A 348 2.53 -22.46 1.49
C VAL A 348 3.79 -23.29 1.79
N ARG A 349 4.04 -23.59 3.08
CA ARG A 349 5.18 -24.44 3.47
C ARG A 349 5.05 -25.85 2.89
N SER A 350 3.85 -26.44 2.92
CA SER A 350 3.58 -27.76 2.35
C SER A 350 3.38 -27.77 0.83
N ALA A 351 3.16 -26.61 0.20
CA ALA A 351 2.94 -26.51 -1.24
C ALA A 351 4.16 -27.01 -2.03
N SER A 352 3.92 -27.81 -3.07
CA SER A 352 4.98 -28.26 -3.96
C SER A 352 5.56 -27.08 -4.76
N THR A 353 6.76 -27.25 -5.31
CA THR A 353 7.36 -26.25 -6.21
C THR A 353 6.42 -25.88 -7.36
N LYS A 354 5.70 -26.86 -7.92
CA LYS A 354 4.70 -26.66 -8.96
C LYS A 354 3.57 -25.76 -8.49
N ASP A 355 2.96 -26.04 -7.33
CA ASP A 355 1.84 -25.25 -6.80
C ASP A 355 2.26 -23.80 -6.48
N ARG A 356 3.48 -23.64 -5.96
CA ARG A 356 4.06 -22.31 -5.72
C ARG A 356 4.23 -21.53 -7.02
N ILE A 357 4.74 -22.17 -8.07
CA ILE A 357 4.88 -21.55 -9.39
C ILE A 357 3.51 -21.18 -9.96
N GLU A 358 2.55 -22.11 -9.97
CA GLU A 358 1.17 -21.87 -10.46
C GLU A 358 0.52 -20.67 -9.75
N ALA A 359 0.67 -20.57 -8.42
CA ALA A 359 0.13 -19.46 -7.65
C ALA A 359 0.83 -18.12 -7.96
N ILE A 360 2.13 -18.12 -8.28
CA ILE A 360 2.86 -16.88 -8.60
C ILE A 360 2.62 -16.44 -10.05
N ILE A 361 2.61 -17.34 -11.03
CA ILE A 361 2.46 -16.98 -12.45
C ILE A 361 1.11 -16.34 -12.77
N THR A 362 0.08 -16.60 -11.96
CA THR A 362 -1.22 -15.92 -12.10
C THR A 362 -1.19 -14.46 -11.66
N THR A 363 -0.15 -14.04 -10.94
CA THR A 363 0.00 -12.68 -10.39
C THR A 363 1.00 -11.81 -11.15
N VAL A 364 1.75 -12.38 -12.11
CA VAL A 364 2.73 -11.66 -12.92
C VAL A 364 2.12 -11.17 -14.22
N THR A 365 2.72 -10.16 -14.83
CA THR A 365 2.29 -9.65 -16.14
C THR A 365 2.62 -10.62 -17.26
N ARG A 366 1.96 -10.48 -18.43
CA ARG A 366 2.26 -11.28 -19.64
C ARG A 366 3.73 -11.18 -20.05
N THR A 367 4.33 -9.98 -19.95
CA THR A 367 5.75 -9.76 -20.27
C THR A 367 6.64 -10.50 -19.30
N GLU A 368 6.39 -10.38 -17.99
CA GLU A 368 7.16 -11.11 -16.97
C GLU A 368 7.02 -12.63 -17.10
N LEU A 369 5.86 -13.13 -17.51
CA LEU A 369 5.66 -14.56 -17.80
C LEU A 369 6.47 -15.02 -19.03
N SER A 370 6.48 -14.22 -20.10
CA SER A 370 7.31 -14.48 -21.28
C SER A 370 8.81 -14.51 -20.92
N ASP A 371 9.27 -13.55 -20.13
CA ASP A 371 10.65 -13.49 -19.65
C ASP A 371 11.00 -14.68 -18.75
N LEU A 372 10.07 -15.10 -17.89
CA LEU A 372 10.25 -16.29 -17.05
C LEU A 372 10.38 -17.57 -17.89
N MET A 373 9.58 -17.72 -18.95
CA MET A 373 9.67 -18.85 -19.88
C MET A 373 10.98 -18.84 -20.67
N ALA A 374 11.46 -17.66 -21.10
CA ALA A 374 12.74 -17.49 -21.76
C ALA A 374 13.93 -17.80 -20.82
N PHE A 375 13.83 -17.39 -19.54
CA PHE A 375 14.80 -17.73 -18.51
C PHE A 375 14.88 -19.25 -18.31
N ARG A 376 13.73 -19.89 -18.08
CA ARG A 376 13.59 -21.34 -17.87
C ARG A 376 14.16 -22.16 -19.03
N SER A 377 13.88 -21.75 -20.26
CA SER A 377 14.35 -22.43 -21.48
C SER A 377 15.83 -22.21 -21.82
N GLY A 378 16.55 -21.43 -21.01
CA GLY A 378 17.98 -21.16 -21.22
C GLY A 378 18.28 -20.21 -22.38
N ARG A 379 17.27 -19.52 -22.93
CA ARG A 379 17.43 -18.54 -24.02
C ARG A 379 18.02 -17.21 -23.56
N MET A 380 18.09 -16.98 -22.25
CA MET A 380 18.69 -15.81 -21.62
C MET A 380 20.16 -16.04 -21.26
N ASN A 381 20.96 -14.98 -21.35
CA ASN A 381 22.41 -15.07 -21.27
C ASN A 381 22.86 -15.65 -19.93
N PRO A 382 23.50 -16.84 -19.89
CA PRO A 382 24.01 -17.44 -18.67
C PRO A 382 25.32 -16.80 -18.17
N ALA A 383 25.91 -15.88 -18.94
CA ALA A 383 27.12 -15.17 -18.53
C ALA A 383 26.89 -14.46 -17.19
N SER A 384 27.86 -14.58 -16.28
CA SER A 384 27.79 -14.05 -14.93
C SER A 384 27.27 -12.62 -14.91
N LEU A 385 26.22 -12.34 -14.11
CA LEU A 385 25.71 -10.99 -13.95
C LEU A 385 26.85 -10.07 -13.52
N GLU A 386 27.30 -9.21 -14.43
CA GLU A 386 28.39 -8.29 -14.16
C GLU A 386 27.96 -7.24 -13.13
N SER A 387 28.91 -6.78 -12.32
CA SER A 387 28.67 -5.72 -11.32
C SER A 387 28.09 -4.45 -11.94
N GLY A 388 28.49 -4.12 -13.18
CA GLY A 388 27.94 -3.00 -13.94
C GLY A 388 26.44 -3.16 -14.22
N SER A 389 26.01 -4.33 -14.70
CA SER A 389 24.60 -4.62 -14.99
C SER A 389 23.72 -4.58 -13.74
N LEU A 390 24.23 -5.12 -12.62
CA LEU A 390 23.54 -5.07 -11.33
C LEU A 390 23.43 -3.63 -10.81
N SER A 391 24.48 -2.82 -10.96
CA SER A 391 24.46 -1.40 -10.59
C SER A 391 23.45 -0.61 -11.43
N THR A 392 23.39 -0.85 -12.74
CA THR A 392 22.38 -0.24 -13.62
C THR A 392 20.97 -0.62 -13.22
N TYR A 393 20.72 -1.89 -12.88
CA TYR A 393 19.43 -2.36 -12.37
C TYR A 393 19.02 -1.60 -11.09
N VAL A 394 19.91 -1.57 -10.09
CA VAL A 394 19.65 -0.88 -8.81
C VAL A 394 19.38 0.62 -9.04
N SER A 395 20.21 1.27 -9.85
CA SER A 395 20.01 2.68 -10.21
C SER A 395 18.67 2.93 -10.91
N GLY A 396 18.28 2.04 -11.82
CA GLY A 396 16.98 2.07 -12.49
C GLY A 396 15.82 1.94 -11.50
N ARG A 397 15.89 0.98 -10.57
CA ARG A 397 14.86 0.78 -9.53
C ARG A 397 14.70 2.02 -8.65
N ILE A 398 15.81 2.60 -8.19
CA ILE A 398 15.81 3.84 -7.39
C ILE A 398 15.13 4.99 -8.13
N LYS A 399 15.46 5.19 -9.41
CA LYS A 399 14.87 6.26 -10.23
C LYS A 399 13.38 6.02 -10.49
N MET A 400 12.93 4.77 -10.52
CA MET A 400 11.53 4.41 -10.71
C MET A 400 10.66 4.67 -9.49
N LEU A 401 11.20 4.62 -8.25
CA LEU A 401 10.42 4.87 -7.03
C LEU A 401 9.61 6.19 -7.05
N PRO A 402 10.23 7.37 -7.28
CA PRO A 402 9.49 8.63 -7.35
C PRO A 402 8.55 8.71 -8.57
N LEU A 403 8.93 8.09 -9.69
CA LEU A 403 8.11 8.09 -10.92
C LEU A 403 6.84 7.24 -10.75
N ASN A 404 6.96 6.09 -10.08
CA ASN A 404 5.82 5.22 -9.77
C ASN A 404 4.89 5.88 -8.75
N ALA A 405 5.44 6.53 -7.71
CA ALA A 405 4.63 7.30 -6.77
C ALA A 405 3.88 8.46 -7.46
N MET A 406 4.53 9.15 -8.40
CA MET A 406 3.89 10.18 -9.23
C MET A 406 2.78 9.59 -10.12
N ASN A 407 3.04 8.45 -10.77
CA ASN A 407 2.05 7.80 -11.64
C ASN A 407 0.81 7.35 -10.86
N ALA A 408 0.99 6.72 -9.69
CA ALA A 408 -0.13 6.33 -8.83
C ALA A 408 -1.01 7.53 -8.44
N LYS A 409 -0.40 8.71 -8.19
CA LYS A 409 -1.14 9.95 -7.96
C LYS A 409 -1.90 10.42 -9.20
N MET A 410 -1.24 10.38 -10.37
CA MET A 410 -1.84 10.79 -11.64
C MET A 410 -3.03 9.91 -12.03
N GLU A 411 -2.95 8.60 -11.84
CA GLU A 411 -4.05 7.66 -12.08
C GLU A 411 -5.26 7.95 -11.19
N ARG A 412 -5.03 8.28 -9.90
CA ARG A 412 -6.13 8.68 -8.99
C ARG A 412 -6.76 9.99 -9.42
N VAL A 413 -5.94 10.98 -9.81
CA VAL A 413 -6.45 12.25 -10.34
C VAL A 413 -7.29 12.01 -11.60
N SER A 414 -6.81 11.17 -12.50
CA SER A 414 -7.54 10.76 -13.71
C SER A 414 -8.88 10.10 -13.38
N THR A 415 -8.87 9.10 -12.48
CA THR A 415 -10.08 8.37 -12.05
C THR A 415 -11.10 9.31 -11.41
N ALA A 416 -10.63 10.18 -10.51
CA ALA A 416 -11.49 11.15 -9.83
C ALA A 416 -12.18 12.09 -10.83
N LEU A 417 -11.46 12.52 -11.86
CA LEU A 417 -11.97 13.41 -12.87
C LEU A 417 -12.86 12.68 -13.87
N MET A 418 -12.51 11.47 -14.32
CA MET A 418 -13.39 10.62 -15.13
C MET A 418 -14.73 10.39 -14.46
N GLY A 419 -14.76 10.10 -13.15
CA GLY A 419 -16.02 9.99 -12.40
C GLY A 419 -16.83 11.29 -12.42
N GLN A 420 -16.18 12.46 -12.42
CA GLN A 420 -16.88 13.73 -12.62
C GLN A 420 -17.40 13.88 -14.04
N MET A 421 -16.63 13.48 -15.06
CA MET A 421 -17.09 13.50 -16.45
C MET A 421 -18.33 12.63 -16.65
N GLU A 422 -18.36 11.44 -16.05
CA GLU A 422 -19.49 10.51 -16.15
C GLU A 422 -20.73 11.04 -15.43
N ALA A 423 -20.57 11.61 -14.23
CA ALA A 423 -21.66 12.27 -13.52
C ALA A 423 -22.27 13.41 -14.36
N SER A 424 -21.40 14.15 -15.05
CA SER A 424 -21.79 15.26 -15.93
C SER A 424 -22.48 14.79 -17.22
N ALA A 425 -21.97 13.75 -17.85
CA ALA A 425 -22.58 13.15 -19.04
C ALA A 425 -23.97 12.57 -18.70
N THR A 426 -24.10 11.95 -17.53
CA THR A 426 -25.38 11.45 -17.02
C THR A 426 -26.35 12.59 -16.77
N PHE A 427 -25.88 13.74 -16.29
CA PHE A 427 -26.70 14.94 -16.15
C PHE A 427 -27.21 15.44 -17.52
N ILE A 428 -26.34 15.54 -18.52
CA ILE A 428 -26.71 15.92 -19.90
C ILE A 428 -27.75 14.96 -20.50
N ALA A 429 -27.67 13.67 -20.17
CA ALA A 429 -28.52 12.62 -20.73
C ALA A 429 -29.88 12.41 -20.01
N ARG A 430 -30.19 13.11 -18.91
CA ARG A 430 -31.45 12.90 -18.16
C ARG A 430 -32.67 13.32 -19.01
N PRO A 431 -33.61 12.41 -19.31
CA PRO A 431 -34.84 12.75 -20.01
C PRO A 431 -35.85 13.35 -19.02
N GLY A 432 -36.34 14.57 -19.28
CA GLY A 432 -37.48 15.12 -18.52
C GLY A 432 -37.52 16.63 -18.28
N THR A 433 -36.48 17.37 -18.62
CA THR A 433 -36.51 18.84 -18.64
C THR A 433 -36.12 19.30 -20.04
N ASN A 434 -36.81 20.31 -20.58
CA ASN A 434 -36.34 21.03 -21.76
C ASN A 434 -35.05 21.76 -21.39
N ILE A 435 -33.95 21.01 -21.27
CA ILE A 435 -32.61 21.55 -21.09
C ILE A 435 -32.31 22.25 -22.42
N PRO A 436 -32.07 23.57 -22.44
CA PRO A 436 -31.66 24.24 -23.67
C PRO A 436 -30.42 23.50 -24.20
N LYS A 437 -30.46 23.04 -25.47
CA LYS A 437 -29.29 22.45 -26.17
C LYS A 437 -28.03 23.33 -26.03
N ASP A 438 -28.29 24.61 -25.81
CA ASP A 438 -27.40 25.71 -25.50
C ASP A 438 -26.55 25.55 -24.21
N MET A 439 -27.03 24.84 -23.19
CA MET A 439 -26.29 24.65 -21.93
C MET A 439 -25.31 23.47 -21.94
N THR A 440 -25.48 22.51 -22.86
CA THR A 440 -24.72 21.25 -22.85
C THR A 440 -23.44 21.31 -23.69
N TYR A 441 -23.40 22.15 -24.73
CA TYR A 441 -22.26 22.24 -25.66
C TYR A 441 -20.97 22.75 -24.99
N GLY A 442 -21.05 23.77 -24.13
CA GLY A 442 -19.90 24.26 -23.36
C GLY A 442 -19.36 23.25 -22.36
N ILE A 443 -20.22 22.37 -21.85
CA ILE A 443 -19.86 21.29 -20.92
C ILE A 443 -19.16 20.14 -21.66
N ASP A 444 -19.62 19.78 -22.86
CA ASP A 444 -19.01 18.75 -23.69
C ASP A 444 -17.59 19.13 -24.17
N GLU A 445 -17.39 20.37 -24.64
CA GLU A 445 -16.08 20.83 -25.11
C GLU A 445 -15.08 21.02 -23.94
N PHE A 446 -15.58 21.41 -22.76
CA PHE A 446 -14.81 21.42 -21.51
C PHE A 446 -14.29 20.02 -21.15
N PHE A 447 -15.15 19.01 -21.18
CA PHE A 447 -14.78 17.63 -20.88
C PHE A 447 -13.87 17.01 -21.95
N ARG A 448 -14.08 17.35 -23.23
CA ARG A 448 -13.16 16.97 -24.31
C ARG A 448 -11.76 17.54 -24.11
N THR A 449 -11.68 18.81 -23.68
CA THR A 449 -10.41 19.48 -23.37
C THR A 449 -9.72 18.83 -22.17
N LEU A 450 -10.46 18.52 -21.09
CA LEU A 450 -9.94 17.78 -19.93
C LEU A 450 -9.38 16.41 -20.32
N ARG A 451 -10.11 15.61 -21.12
CA ARG A 451 -9.61 14.32 -21.66
C ARG A 451 -8.29 14.48 -22.42
N ALA A 452 -8.18 15.50 -23.26
CA ALA A 452 -6.97 15.75 -24.03
C ALA A 452 -5.78 16.17 -23.14
N VAL A 453 -6.02 17.00 -22.12
CA VAL A 453 -5.01 17.36 -21.13
C VAL A 453 -4.53 16.12 -20.36
N PHE A 454 -5.44 15.22 -19.97
CA PHE A 454 -5.03 13.96 -19.33
C PHE A 454 -4.16 13.11 -20.21
N ARG A 455 -4.54 12.93 -21.47
CA ARG A 455 -3.72 12.19 -22.44
C ARG A 455 -2.33 12.79 -22.54
N ASP A 456 -2.22 14.12 -22.66
CA ASP A 456 -0.94 14.82 -22.76
C ASP A 456 -0.12 14.72 -21.43
N ILE A 457 -0.78 14.64 -20.26
CA ILE A 457 -0.11 14.40 -18.97
C ILE A 457 0.42 12.98 -18.86
N PHE A 458 -0.39 11.98 -19.21
CA PHE A 458 0.03 10.60 -19.24
C PHE A 458 1.20 10.43 -20.21
N GLU A 459 1.13 10.98 -21.42
CA GLU A 459 2.24 10.93 -22.39
C GLU A 459 3.54 11.56 -21.84
N ALA A 460 3.47 12.71 -21.16
CA ALA A 460 4.65 13.39 -20.63
C ALA A 460 5.25 12.69 -19.39
N ALA A 461 4.42 12.26 -18.45
CA ALA A 461 4.83 11.49 -17.28
C ALA A 461 5.37 10.11 -17.69
N ASP A 462 4.74 9.51 -18.69
CA ASP A 462 5.09 8.19 -19.18
C ASP A 462 6.39 8.21 -19.97
N LYS A 463 6.76 9.28 -20.68
CA LYS A 463 8.04 9.29 -21.42
C LYS A 463 9.28 9.07 -20.54
N ASN A 464 9.36 9.75 -19.40
CA ASN A 464 10.49 9.56 -18.46
C ASN A 464 10.44 8.19 -17.78
N ARG A 465 9.22 7.72 -17.46
CA ARG A 465 8.98 6.39 -16.92
C ARG A 465 9.36 5.30 -17.94
N GLN A 466 8.98 5.45 -19.20
CA GLN A 466 9.28 4.56 -20.32
C GLN A 466 10.78 4.42 -20.52
N ILE A 467 11.56 5.51 -20.48
CA ILE A 467 13.04 5.43 -20.59
C ILE A 467 13.64 4.59 -19.46
N GLN A 468 13.18 4.79 -18.22
CA GLN A 468 13.67 4.01 -17.08
C GLN A 468 13.15 2.57 -17.09
N THR A 469 11.93 2.37 -17.56
CA THR A 469 11.29 1.05 -17.71
C THR A 469 12.01 0.24 -18.79
N GLN A 470 12.35 0.85 -19.92
CA GLN A 470 13.14 0.23 -20.97
C GLN A 470 14.48 -0.30 -20.46
N SER A 471 15.17 0.46 -19.60
CA SER A 471 16.41 0.00 -18.98
C SER A 471 16.21 -1.23 -18.08
N LEU A 472 15.09 -1.28 -17.35
CA LEU A 472 14.73 -2.45 -16.52
C LEU A 472 14.26 -3.64 -17.37
N ASP A 473 13.56 -3.38 -18.46
CA ASP A 473 13.10 -4.39 -19.41
C ASP A 473 14.27 -4.98 -20.18
N ASP A 474 15.27 -4.17 -20.57
CA ASP A 474 16.52 -4.65 -21.15
C ASP A 474 17.27 -5.56 -20.18
N PHE A 475 17.27 -5.22 -18.89
CA PHE A 475 17.83 -6.09 -17.85
C PHE A 475 17.05 -7.41 -17.74
N ARG A 476 15.72 -7.36 -17.69
CA ARG A 476 14.84 -8.54 -17.62
C ARG A 476 14.95 -9.42 -18.86
N ALA A 477 15.02 -8.85 -20.05
CA ALA A 477 15.21 -9.57 -21.30
C ALA A 477 16.57 -10.29 -21.35
N ARG A 478 17.61 -9.73 -20.72
CA ARG A 478 18.96 -10.33 -20.66
C ARG A 478 19.09 -11.40 -19.58
N PHE A 479 18.59 -11.15 -18.38
CA PHE A 479 18.88 -11.95 -17.18
C PHE A 479 17.67 -12.64 -16.56
N GLY A 480 16.46 -12.33 -17.05
CA GLY A 480 15.18 -12.82 -16.53
C GLY A 480 14.59 -11.94 -15.43
N PRO A 481 13.36 -12.23 -15.00
CA PRO A 481 12.69 -11.50 -13.93
C PRO A 481 13.21 -11.95 -12.56
N LEU A 482 14.47 -11.62 -12.26
CA LEU A 482 15.20 -12.14 -11.08
C LEU A 482 14.49 -11.86 -9.74
N SER A 483 13.74 -10.77 -9.60
CA SER A 483 12.92 -10.51 -8.41
C SER A 483 11.76 -11.50 -8.24
N VAL A 484 11.12 -11.92 -9.34
CA VAL A 484 10.08 -12.95 -9.33
C VAL A 484 10.71 -14.32 -9.04
N ILE A 485 11.83 -14.60 -9.69
CA ILE A 485 12.58 -15.85 -9.48
C ILE A 485 13.04 -15.96 -8.03
N SER A 486 13.52 -14.88 -7.40
CA SER A 486 13.94 -14.85 -5.99
C SER A 486 12.80 -15.12 -5.01
N VAL A 487 11.55 -14.78 -5.35
CA VAL A 487 10.38 -15.18 -4.54
C VAL A 487 10.15 -16.69 -4.60
N LEU A 488 10.30 -17.29 -5.78
CA LEU A 488 10.08 -18.73 -6.00
C LEU A 488 11.26 -19.58 -5.49
N TYR A 489 12.47 -19.07 -5.68
CA TYR A 489 13.73 -19.72 -5.39
C TYR A 489 14.69 -18.72 -4.75
N PRO A 490 14.56 -18.46 -3.43
CA PRO A 490 15.37 -17.44 -2.76
C PRO A 490 16.85 -17.84 -2.75
N ARG A 491 17.71 -16.89 -3.10
CA ARG A 491 19.17 -17.11 -3.14
C ARG A 491 19.72 -17.45 -1.75
N ASP A 492 20.49 -18.53 -1.66
CA ASP A 492 21.28 -18.81 -0.46
C ASP A 492 22.34 -17.70 -0.26
N PRO A 493 22.46 -17.11 0.95
CA PRO A 493 23.44 -16.06 1.23
C PRO A 493 24.89 -16.41 0.86
N LYS A 494 25.27 -17.68 0.99
CA LYS A 494 26.63 -18.18 0.71
C LYS A 494 26.84 -18.50 -0.76
N MET A 495 25.76 -18.59 -1.55
CA MET A 495 25.83 -18.95 -2.96
C MET A 495 26.15 -17.72 -3.82
N PRO A 496 27.12 -17.79 -4.74
CA PRO A 496 27.35 -16.73 -5.73
C PRO A 496 26.14 -16.53 -6.63
N LEU A 497 25.92 -15.30 -7.10
CA LEU A 497 24.73 -14.95 -7.87
C LEU A 497 24.61 -15.74 -9.18
N SER A 498 25.72 -15.98 -9.88
CA SER A 498 25.77 -16.80 -11.09
C SER A 498 25.39 -18.25 -10.85
N ALA A 499 25.86 -18.84 -9.74
CA ALA A 499 25.51 -20.20 -9.35
C ALA A 499 24.02 -20.32 -9.01
N TRP A 500 23.48 -19.33 -8.30
CA TRP A 500 22.05 -19.25 -7.99
C TRP A 500 21.19 -19.15 -9.25
N ILE A 501 21.58 -18.33 -10.23
CA ILE A 501 20.88 -18.21 -11.52
C ILE A 501 20.85 -19.57 -12.24
N GLY A 502 21.97 -20.29 -12.27
CA GLY A 502 22.06 -21.62 -12.88
C GLY A 502 21.13 -22.63 -12.19
N GLN A 503 21.16 -22.68 -10.86
CA GLN A 503 20.33 -23.59 -10.07
C GLN A 503 18.84 -23.26 -10.20
N ALA A 504 18.47 -21.98 -10.06
CA ALA A 504 17.08 -21.54 -10.20
C ALA A 504 16.50 -21.90 -11.57
N ARG A 505 17.32 -21.79 -12.63
CA ARG A 505 16.92 -22.18 -13.98
C ARG A 505 16.63 -23.68 -14.08
N GLN A 506 17.51 -24.51 -13.53
CA GLN A 506 17.32 -25.96 -13.51
C GLN A 506 16.04 -26.35 -12.77
N ASP A 507 15.84 -25.83 -11.56
CA ASP A 507 14.68 -26.17 -10.73
C ASP A 507 13.36 -25.69 -11.38
N LEU A 508 13.37 -24.54 -12.07
CA LEU A 508 12.23 -24.08 -12.86
C LEU A 508 12.00 -24.94 -14.12
N SER A 509 13.07 -25.49 -14.72
CA SER A 509 12.96 -26.33 -15.91
C SER A 509 12.30 -27.68 -15.61
N ASP A 510 12.48 -28.20 -14.39
CA ASP A 510 11.89 -29.45 -13.91
C ASP A 510 10.35 -29.38 -13.77
N VAL A 511 9.79 -28.17 -13.66
CA VAL A 511 8.34 -27.97 -13.68
C VAL A 511 7.82 -28.00 -15.12
N SER A 512 6.75 -28.78 -15.35
CA SER A 512 6.15 -28.97 -16.67
C SER A 512 5.81 -27.66 -17.37
N ASN A 513 6.17 -27.56 -18.65
CA ASN A 513 5.93 -26.37 -19.47
C ASN A 513 4.43 -26.01 -19.58
N PHE A 514 3.55 -27.01 -19.47
CA PHE A 514 2.10 -26.84 -19.54
C PHE A 514 1.58 -25.81 -18.53
N VAL A 515 2.20 -25.73 -17.35
CA VAL A 515 1.86 -24.77 -16.29
C VAL A 515 1.98 -23.33 -16.79
N PHE A 516 3.05 -23.02 -17.52
CA PHE A 516 3.34 -21.69 -18.03
C PHE A 516 2.54 -21.39 -19.30
N GLU A 517 2.41 -22.36 -20.20
CA GLU A 517 1.65 -22.22 -21.44
C GLU A 517 0.15 -21.97 -21.19
N LYS A 518 -0.43 -22.66 -20.20
CA LYS A 518 -1.83 -22.45 -19.80
C LYS A 518 -2.09 -20.99 -19.45
N GLN A 519 -1.27 -20.39 -18.60
CA GLN A 519 -1.44 -18.99 -18.20
C GLN A 519 -1.21 -18.03 -19.37
N MET A 520 -0.26 -18.32 -20.27
CA MET A 520 -0.07 -17.53 -21.50
C MET A 520 -1.30 -17.57 -22.41
N LEU A 521 -1.95 -18.72 -22.55
CA LEU A 521 -3.19 -18.85 -23.31
C LEU A 521 -4.33 -18.06 -22.66
N ASP A 522 -4.41 -18.02 -21.32
CA ASP A 522 -5.41 -17.24 -20.61
C ASP A 522 -5.20 -15.73 -20.83
N PHE A 523 -3.96 -15.24 -20.88
CA PHE A 523 -3.67 -13.86 -21.30
C PHE A 523 -4.09 -13.57 -22.73
N GLN A 524 -3.90 -14.52 -23.66
CA GLN A 524 -4.30 -14.37 -25.06
C GLN A 524 -5.83 -14.29 -25.20
N LYS A 525 -6.58 -15.13 -24.46
CA LYS A 525 -8.05 -15.08 -24.44
C LYS A 525 -8.56 -13.78 -23.85
N ALA A 526 -7.95 -13.29 -22.76
CA ALA A 526 -8.32 -12.02 -22.14
C ALA A 526 -8.02 -10.80 -23.02
N SER A 527 -7.05 -10.90 -23.95
CA SER A 527 -6.72 -9.82 -24.89
C SER A 527 -7.58 -9.83 -26.17
N ALA A 528 -8.37 -10.90 -26.39
CA ALA A 528 -9.25 -11.07 -27.54
C ALA A 528 -10.72 -10.69 -27.24
N LEU A 529 -11.01 -10.39 -25.96
CA LEU A 529 -12.24 -9.77 -25.46
C LEU A 529 -12.00 -8.27 -25.28
#